data_AF-V5GF61-F1
#
_entry.id   AF-V5GF61-F1
#
_cell.length_a   1.000
_cell.length_b   1.000
_cell.length_c   1.000
_cell.angle_alpha   90.00
_cell.angle_beta   90.00
_cell.angle_gamma   90.00
#
_symmetry.space_group_name_H-M   'P 1'
#
loop_
_entity.id
_entity.type
_entity.pdbx_description
1 polymer ?
#
loop_
_entity_poly.entity_id
_entity_poly.type
_entity_poly.pdbx_seq_one_letter_code
_entity_poly.pdbx_strand_id
1 'polypeptide(L)'
;GKIQRNPRGTSTEVLKNSELWWFGPTWFKIDNSNWTVNEINTSSVQIPDEKTVSLIAIPENNELISYLLHKYSSLIKLQRVFALVLRFIANIKVKNKEQRSAGVLSPVELENSLHILIKYVQRQCFSQEFRELENGKSL
;
A
#
# COMPACT_ATOMS: atom_id res chain seq x y z
N GLY A 1 -26.48 -27.96 -31.82
CA GLY A 1 -25.37 -27.08 -32.19
C GLY A 1 -24.91 -26.33 -30.95
N LYS A 2 -23.62 -26.35 -30.62
CA LYS A 2 -23.09 -25.65 -29.43
C LYS A 2 -22.94 -24.15 -29.76
N ILE A 3 -23.63 -23.29 -29.01
CA ILE A 3 -23.49 -21.84 -29.09
C ILE A 3 -22.19 -21.47 -28.38
N GLN A 4 -21.19 -21.03 -29.14
CA GLN A 4 -19.90 -20.62 -28.59
C GLN A 4 -20.00 -19.18 -28.08
N ARG A 5 -19.82 -18.99 -26.76
CA ARG A 5 -19.87 -17.67 -26.09
C ARG A 5 -18.44 -17.25 -25.73
N ASN A 6 -18.10 -15.98 -25.98
CA ASN A 6 -16.78 -15.37 -25.68
C ASN A 6 -16.69 -14.99 -24.16
N PRO A 7 -15.52 -14.61 -23.58
CA PRO A 7 -15.35 -14.25 -22.15
C PRO A 7 -16.22 -13.10 -21.62
N ARG A 8 -17.01 -12.45 -22.48
CA ARG A 8 -18.04 -11.45 -22.09
C ARG A 8 -19.48 -11.96 -22.22
N GLY A 9 -19.69 -13.27 -22.44
CA GLY A 9 -20.99 -13.93 -22.42
C GLY A 9 -21.85 -13.81 -23.69
N THR A 10 -21.42 -13.06 -24.71
CA THR A 10 -22.20 -12.83 -25.93
C THR A 10 -21.94 -13.90 -27.01
N SER A 11 -22.98 -14.26 -27.77
CA SER A 11 -22.88 -15.19 -28.92
C SER A 11 -22.02 -14.59 -30.04
N THR A 12 -21.23 -15.42 -30.73
CA THR A 12 -20.36 -15.01 -31.84
C THR A 12 -21.11 -14.36 -33.00
N GLU A 13 -22.36 -14.78 -33.26
CA GLU A 13 -23.21 -14.21 -34.30
C GLU A 13 -23.63 -12.77 -33.97
N VAL A 14 -23.94 -12.51 -32.70
CA VAL A 14 -24.27 -11.16 -32.22
C VAL A 14 -23.03 -10.27 -32.26
N LEU A 15 -21.86 -10.81 -31.91
CA LEU A 15 -20.61 -10.05 -31.96
C LEU A 15 -20.23 -9.62 -33.38
N LYS A 16 -20.41 -10.51 -34.37
CA LYS A 16 -20.12 -10.21 -35.77
C LYS A 16 -20.94 -9.02 -36.28
N ASN A 17 -22.18 -8.89 -35.81
CA ASN A 17 -23.10 -7.83 -36.23
C ASN A 17 -23.15 -6.65 -35.24
N SER A 18 -22.34 -6.65 -34.18
CA SER A 18 -22.38 -5.62 -33.15
C SER A 18 -21.54 -4.41 -33.55
N GLU A 19 -22.19 -3.39 -34.12
CA GLU A 19 -21.53 -2.12 -34.41
C GLU A 19 -20.90 -1.49 -33.17
N LEU A 20 -21.55 -1.63 -32.00
CA LEU A 20 -21.02 -1.15 -30.72
C LEU A 20 -19.66 -1.75 -30.37
N TRP A 21 -19.39 -2.99 -30.79
CA TRP A 21 -18.15 -3.69 -30.48
C TRP A 21 -17.02 -3.25 -31.40
N TRP A 22 -17.32 -3.09 -32.69
CA TRP A 22 -16.33 -2.76 -33.72
C TRP A 22 -16.06 -1.27 -33.83
N PHE A 23 -17.08 -0.44 -33.64
CA PHE A 23 -17.01 1.00 -33.82
C PHE A 23 -17.17 1.79 -32.52
N GLY A 24 -17.43 1.11 -31.42
CA GLY A 24 -17.68 1.74 -30.13
C GLY A 24 -19.05 2.43 -30.07
N PRO A 25 -19.37 3.05 -28.91
CA PRO A 25 -20.58 3.83 -28.74
C PRO A 25 -20.62 5.03 -29.68
N THR A 26 -21.83 5.47 -30.03
CA THR A 26 -22.03 6.62 -30.93
C THR A 26 -21.38 7.89 -30.40
N TRP A 27 -21.31 8.09 -29.09
CA TRP A 27 -20.64 9.25 -28.46
C TRP A 27 -19.13 9.31 -28.69
N PHE A 28 -18.50 8.20 -29.11
CA PHE A 28 -17.09 8.18 -29.50
C PHE A 28 -16.86 8.72 -30.91
N LYS A 29 -17.91 8.74 -31.75
CA LYS A 29 -17.88 9.27 -33.13
C LYS A 29 -18.25 10.76 -33.19
N ILE A 30 -18.67 11.34 -32.07
CA ILE A 30 -19.03 12.75 -31.97
C ILE A 30 -17.75 13.55 -31.69
N ASP A 31 -17.57 14.69 -32.38
CA ASP A 31 -16.46 15.61 -32.14
C ASP A 31 -16.37 16.00 -30.65
N ASN A 32 -15.14 16.14 -30.13
CA ASN A 32 -14.88 16.37 -28.69
C ASN A 32 -15.64 17.58 -28.12
N SER A 33 -16.04 18.52 -28.98
CA SER A 33 -16.82 19.71 -28.64
C SER A 33 -18.23 19.42 -28.12
N ASN A 34 -18.82 18.27 -28.47
CA ASN A 34 -20.17 17.87 -28.09
C ASN A 34 -20.21 16.73 -27.06
N TRP A 35 -19.05 16.37 -26.49
CA TRP A 35 -19.09 15.55 -25.28
C TRP A 35 -19.85 16.33 -24.23
N THR A 36 -20.92 15.74 -23.70
CA THR A 36 -21.51 16.21 -22.45
C THR A 36 -20.42 16.03 -21.41
N VAL A 37 -19.64 17.09 -21.19
CA VAL A 37 -18.86 17.27 -19.98
C VAL A 37 -19.91 17.41 -18.90
N ASN A 38 -20.42 16.27 -18.44
CA ASN A 38 -21.06 16.22 -17.14
C ASN A 38 -19.92 16.65 -16.22
N GLU A 39 -19.98 17.91 -15.78
CA GLU A 39 -19.19 18.37 -14.64
C GLU A 39 -19.41 17.32 -13.57
N ILE A 40 -18.42 16.46 -13.37
CA ILE A 40 -18.46 15.47 -12.32
C ILE A 40 -18.48 16.33 -11.08
N ASN A 41 -19.66 16.47 -10.48
CA ASN A 41 -19.84 17.21 -9.25
C ASN A 41 -19.18 16.37 -8.16
N THR A 42 -17.86 16.50 -8.04
CA THR A 42 -17.01 15.74 -7.11
C THR A 42 -17.37 16.02 -5.65
N SER A 43 -18.22 17.01 -5.41
CA SER A 43 -18.72 17.47 -4.11
C SER A 43 -19.42 16.38 -3.27
N SER A 44 -19.80 15.24 -3.85
CA SER A 44 -20.53 14.19 -3.11
C SER A 44 -20.20 12.74 -3.49
N VAL A 45 -19.16 12.50 -4.29
CA VAL A 45 -18.67 11.13 -4.45
C VAL A 45 -17.93 10.77 -3.16
N GLN A 46 -18.66 10.24 -2.18
CA GLN A 46 -18.05 9.45 -1.12
C GLN A 46 -17.39 8.26 -1.79
N ILE A 47 -16.09 8.38 -2.05
CA ILE A 47 -15.23 7.28 -2.45
C ILE A 47 -15.27 6.31 -1.25
N PRO A 48 -15.78 5.08 -1.39
CA PRO A 48 -15.84 4.13 -0.26
C PRO A 48 -14.47 3.83 0.37
N ASP A 49 -13.40 4.17 -0.35
CA ASP A 49 -12.00 4.09 0.07
C ASP A 49 -11.42 5.42 0.55
N GLU A 50 -12.24 6.34 1.07
CA GLU A 50 -11.71 7.45 1.86
C GLU A 50 -11.11 6.86 3.15
N LYS A 51 -9.83 6.48 3.06
CA LYS A 51 -9.04 6.05 4.20
C LYS A 51 -9.00 7.24 5.15
N THR A 52 -9.87 7.19 6.16
CA THR A 52 -9.84 8.10 7.29
C THR A 52 -8.41 8.09 7.82
N VAL A 53 -7.70 9.20 7.60
CA VAL A 53 -6.33 9.36 8.08
C VAL A 53 -6.43 9.56 9.60
N SER A 54 -6.53 8.46 10.33
CA SER A 54 -6.51 8.48 11.78
C SER A 54 -5.08 8.75 12.23
N LEU A 55 -4.81 9.97 12.66
CA LEU A 55 -3.57 10.29 13.37
C LEU A 55 -3.65 9.63 14.76
N ILE A 56 -2.99 8.50 14.93
CA ILE A 56 -2.90 7.83 16.22
C ILE A 56 -1.73 8.47 16.98
N ALA A 57 -2.03 9.24 18.02
CA ALA A 57 -1.04 9.62 19.02
C ALA A 57 -0.76 8.38 19.88
N ILE A 58 0.40 7.75 19.67
CA ILE A 58 0.85 6.63 20.49
C ILE A 58 1.52 7.24 21.73
N PRO A 59 1.11 6.86 22.97
CA PRO A 59 1.76 7.35 24.18
C PRO A 59 3.25 7.01 24.21
N GLU A 60 4.03 7.80 24.96
CA GLU A 60 5.51 7.89 24.93
C GLU A 60 6.33 6.60 25.13
N ASN A 61 5.70 5.45 25.37
CA ASN A 61 6.38 4.19 25.63
C ASN A 61 6.38 3.34 24.36
N ASN A 62 7.53 3.08 23.72
CA ASN A 62 7.92 1.94 22.84
C ASN A 62 6.86 1.06 22.12
N GLU A 63 5.65 1.57 21.89
CA GLU A 63 4.45 0.82 21.53
C GLU A 63 4.26 0.77 20.02
N LEU A 64 4.95 1.64 19.27
CA LEU A 64 4.82 1.68 17.81
C LEU A 64 5.14 0.32 17.19
N ILE A 65 6.26 -0.31 17.58
CA ILE A 65 6.65 -1.59 16.99
C ILE A 65 5.65 -2.69 17.40
N SER A 66 5.26 -2.74 18.67
CA SER A 66 4.24 -3.67 19.17
C SER A 66 2.90 -3.52 18.44
N TYR A 67 2.40 -2.29 18.34
CA TYR A 67 1.17 -1.95 17.61
C TYR A 67 1.23 -2.41 16.15
N LEU A 68 2.33 -2.12 15.46
CA LEU A 68 2.49 -2.50 14.07
C LEU A 68 2.55 -4.03 13.90
N LEU A 69 3.22 -4.75 14.82
CA LEU A 69 3.25 -6.21 14.84
C LEU A 69 1.84 -6.81 15.00
N HIS A 70 1.02 -6.26 15.88
CA HIS A 70 -0.37 -6.73 16.07
C HIS A 70 -1.31 -6.32 14.94
N LYS A 71 -1.07 -5.17 14.30
CA LYS A 71 -1.92 -4.65 13.22
C LYS A 71 -1.78 -5.42 11.91
N TYR A 72 -0.57 -5.86 11.58
CA TYR A 72 -0.28 -6.43 10.26
C TYR A 72 0.00 -7.93 10.33
N SER A 73 -0.84 -8.73 9.67
CA SER A 73 -0.64 -10.18 9.53
C SER A 73 0.37 -10.57 8.44
N SER A 74 0.82 -9.63 7.61
CA SER A 74 1.79 -9.87 6.55
C SER A 74 3.13 -9.23 6.90
N LEU A 75 4.17 -10.06 7.05
CA LEU A 75 5.53 -9.60 7.30
C LEU A 75 6.02 -8.62 6.22
N ILE A 76 5.75 -8.91 4.95
CA ILE A 76 6.16 -8.04 3.83
C ILE A 76 5.50 -6.66 3.94
N LYS A 77 4.21 -6.60 4.28
CA LYS A 77 3.50 -5.33 4.47
C LYS A 77 4.05 -4.57 5.68
N LEU A 78 4.21 -5.26 6.81
CA LEU A 78 4.78 -4.70 8.03
C LEU A 78 6.18 -4.10 7.78
N GLN A 79 7.07 -4.87 7.16
CA GLN A 79 8.42 -4.45 6.80
C GLN A 79 8.40 -3.17 5.96
N ARG A 80 7.59 -3.13 4.90
CA ARG A 80 7.47 -1.94 4.04
C ARG A 80 6.93 -0.72 4.79
N VAL A 81 5.90 -0.91 5.61
CA VAL A 81 5.33 0.18 6.43
C VAL A 81 6.37 0.71 7.41
N PHE A 82 7.07 -0.19 8.11
CA PHE A 82 8.07 0.20 9.08
C PHE A 82 9.28 0.88 8.42
N ALA A 83 9.71 0.41 7.25
CA ALA A 83 10.75 1.08 6.45
C ALA A 83 10.35 2.50 6.05
N LEU A 84 9.09 2.73 5.68
CA LEU A 84 8.58 4.08 5.39
C LEU A 84 8.59 4.98 6.64
N VAL A 85 8.25 4.44 7.80
CA VAL A 85 8.34 5.19 9.07
C VAL A 85 9.78 5.57 9.38
N LEU A 86 10.73 4.65 9.24
CA LEU A 86 12.16 4.94 9.43
C LEU A 86 12.66 6.00 8.45
N ARG A 87 12.29 5.89 7.17
CA ARG A 87 12.60 6.89 6.14
C ARG A 87 12.02 8.26 6.50
N PHE A 88 10.77 8.31 6.97
CA PHE A 88 10.14 9.56 7.40
C PHE A 88 10.91 10.21 8.55
N ILE A 89 11.26 9.43 9.58
CA ILE A 89 12.08 9.91 10.71
C ILE A 89 13.44 10.43 10.23
N ALA A 90 14.09 9.73 9.30
CA ALA A 90 15.36 10.17 8.73
C ALA A 90 15.19 11.48 7.94
N ASN A 91 14.17 11.57 7.10
CA ASN A 91 13.91 12.74 6.25
C ASN A 91 13.55 14.01 7.04
N ILE A 92 12.91 13.90 8.21
CA ILE A 92 12.63 15.06 9.07
C ILE A 92 13.94 15.69 9.58
N LYS A 93 14.98 14.89 9.81
CA LYS A 93 16.30 15.37 10.27
C LYS A 93 17.10 16.05 9.16
N VAL A 94 16.70 15.88 7.89
CA VAL A 94 17.37 16.48 6.73
C VAL A 94 16.83 17.89 6.46
N LYS A 95 17.74 18.88 6.52
CA LYS A 95 17.44 20.31 6.26
C LYS A 95 17.16 20.60 4.78
N ASN A 96 17.97 20.06 3.88
CA ASN A 96 17.79 20.26 2.43
C ASN A 96 16.79 19.23 1.87
N LYS A 97 15.69 19.71 1.27
CA LYS A 97 14.64 18.85 0.70
C LYS A 97 15.15 17.92 -0.40
N GLU A 98 16.16 18.32 -1.17
CA GLU A 98 16.70 17.51 -2.26
C GLU A 98 17.51 16.31 -1.78
N GLN A 99 17.99 16.34 -0.53
CA GLN A 99 18.72 15.23 0.08
C GLN A 99 17.78 14.21 0.74
N ARG A 100 16.46 14.43 0.72
CA ARG A 100 15.48 13.51 1.29
C ARG A 100 15.32 12.29 0.40
N SER A 101 15.23 11.12 1.03
CA SER A 101 14.94 9.88 0.32
C SER A 101 13.48 9.85 -0.11
N ALA A 102 13.22 9.51 -1.38
CA ALA A 102 11.87 9.41 -1.96
C ALA A 102 11.79 8.25 -2.95
N GLY A 103 10.57 7.90 -3.37
CA GLY A 103 10.34 6.84 -4.35
C GLY A 103 10.33 5.43 -3.74
N VAL A 104 10.75 4.44 -4.53
CA VAL A 104 10.73 3.01 -4.14
C VAL A 104 11.65 2.78 -2.93
N LEU A 105 11.25 1.85 -2.04
CA LEU A 105 12.09 1.41 -0.93
C LEU A 105 13.31 0.66 -1.47
N SER A 106 14.50 1.11 -1.08
CA SER A 106 15.72 0.39 -1.40
C SER A 106 15.81 -0.93 -0.64
N PRO A 107 16.55 -1.94 -1.15
CA PRO A 107 16.81 -3.18 -0.43
C PRO A 107 17.40 -2.94 0.96
N VAL A 108 18.29 -1.95 1.10
CA VAL A 108 18.94 -1.59 2.36
C VAL A 108 17.93 -1.10 3.40
N GLU A 109 16.95 -0.28 2.99
CA GLU A 109 15.91 0.18 3.91
C GLU A 109 14.99 -0.96 4.35
N LEU A 110 14.66 -1.87 3.44
CA LEU A 110 13.87 -3.05 3.75
C LEU A 110 14.62 -3.97 4.72
N GLU A 111 15.90 -4.25 4.46
CA GLU A 111 16.74 -5.08 5.33
C GLU A 111 16.88 -4.46 6.71
N ASN A 112 17.23 -3.17 6.79
CA ASN A 112 17.36 -2.46 8.07
C ASN A 112 16.05 -2.48 8.86
N SER A 113 14.91 -2.25 8.19
CA SER A 113 13.60 -2.31 8.85
C SER A 113 13.31 -3.69 9.44
N LEU A 114 13.62 -4.76 8.70
CA LEU A 114 13.41 -6.13 9.15
C LEU A 114 14.32 -6.46 10.33
N HIS A 115 15.59 -6.06 10.26
CA HIS A 115 16.57 -6.29 11.32
C HIS A 115 16.14 -5.67 12.65
N ILE A 116 15.62 -4.43 12.61
CA ILE A 116 15.10 -3.75 13.80
C ILE A 116 13.87 -4.47 14.36
N LEU A 117 12.94 -4.89 13.50
CA LEU A 117 11.75 -5.65 13.94
C LEU A 117 12.16 -6.98 14.59
N ILE A 118 13.10 -7.72 14.01
CA ILE A 118 13.63 -8.96 14.56
C ILE A 118 14.27 -8.72 15.91
N LYS A 119 15.18 -7.72 16.01
CA LYS A 119 15.82 -7.36 17.29
C LYS A 119 14.82 -7.01 18.37
N TYR A 120 13.76 -6.29 18.00
CA TYR A 120 12.68 -5.95 18.93
C TYR A 120 11.98 -7.21 19.45
N VAL A 121 11.51 -8.08 18.55
CA VAL A 121 10.82 -9.33 18.94
C VAL A 121 11.74 -10.24 19.75
N GLN A 122 13.00 -10.38 19.35
CA GLN A 122 13.98 -11.18 20.07
C GLN A 122 14.16 -10.69 21.52
N ARG A 123 14.25 -9.37 21.74
CA ARG A 123 14.33 -8.80 23.10
C ARG A 123 13.08 -9.06 23.94
N GLN A 124 11.91 -9.11 23.32
CA GLN A 124 10.66 -9.42 24.01
C GLN A 124 10.57 -10.91 24.37
N CYS A 125 10.86 -11.80 23.42
CA CYS A 125 10.71 -13.24 23.60
C CYS A 125 11.84 -13.87 24.42
N PHE A 126 13.07 -13.37 24.29
CA PHE A 126 14.27 -13.94 24.91
C PHE A 126 14.89 -13.00 25.95
N SER A 127 14.02 -12.33 26.72
CA SER A 127 14.45 -11.29 27.67
C SER A 127 15.36 -11.81 28.79
N GLN A 128 15.34 -13.12 29.07
CA GLN A 128 16.19 -13.75 30.07
C GLN A 128 17.57 -14.06 29.49
N GLU A 129 17.61 -14.64 28.30
CA GLU A 129 18.83 -14.95 27.54
C GLU A 129 19.63 -13.68 27.25
N PHE A 130 18.95 -12.58 26.89
CA PHE A 130 19.58 -11.27 26.74
C PHE A 130 20.18 -10.76 28.06
N ARG A 131 19.47 -10.92 29.18
CA ARG A 131 20.01 -10.55 30.51
C ARG A 131 21.20 -11.40 30.89
N GLU A 132 21.20 -12.68 30.58
CA GLU A 132 22.31 -13.59 30.89
C GLU A 132 23.55 -13.28 30.04
N LEU A 133 23.36 -13.02 28.75
CA LEU A 133 24.42 -12.57 27.84
C LEU A 133 25.00 -11.20 28.23
N GLU A 134 24.15 -10.23 28.62
CA GLU A 134 24.62 -8.92 29.11
C GLU A 134 25.45 -9.03 30.39
N ASN A 135 25.18 -10.04 31.22
CA ASN A 135 25.94 -10.34 32.42
C ASN A 135 27.19 -11.22 32.19
N GLY A 136 27.55 -11.47 30.92
CA GLY A 136 28.73 -12.24 30.55
C GLY A 136 28.63 -13.74 30.85
N LYS A 137 27.42 -14.26 31.11
CA LYS A 137 27.19 -15.69 31.26
C LYS A 137 26.96 -16.31 29.89
N SER A 138 27.57 -17.47 29.64
CA SER A 138 27.28 -18.27 28.46
C SER A 138 25.92 -18.97 28.63
N LEU A 139 25.13 -19.02 27.56
CA LEU A 139 23.83 -19.68 27.50
C LEU A 139 23.94 -21.19 27.68
#